data_AF-A0A353YZC5-F1
#
_entry.id   AF-A0A353YZC5-F1
#
_cell.length_a   1.000
_cell.length_b   1.000
_cell.length_c   1.000
_cell.angle_alpha   90.00
_cell.angle_beta   90.00
_cell.angle_gamma   90.00
#
_symmetry.space_group_name_H-M   'P 1'
#
loop_
_entity.id
_entity.type
_entity.pdbx_description
1 polymer ?
#
loop_
_entity_poly.entity_id
_entity_poly.type
_entity_poly.pdbx_seq_one_letter_code
_entity_poly.pdbx_strand_id
1 'polypeptide(L)'
;MVEIILNFIENKYEPIMKILKPFYLLIVIAVLLLQCAPNEKSDRTDPGVPEWANEAIWYQIFVERFRNGDTSNDPVYESIQGTFPHEEIDNWTTTPWTHQWGKLDSWANSLSNPLHAINARRYGGDLQGVLDKMDYIEALGVNTIYFNPLNDAPSLHKYDAANYRHIDRHFGPTPDRDVEIMQQETPDDPATWQWTGADSLFLEVVKEFHKRNIRVVLDYSWNHTGMNFWAFKDVMKNGENSKYADWYEIESFDDPATKENEFHYKGWAGVSELPEFKRTITNEKPKYPIGYLEGNLDSEALKQHIFNVSQRWLDPNGDGDPS
;
A
#
# COMPACT_ATOMS: atom_id res chain seq x y z
N MET A 1 54.67 42.54 -33.72
CA MET A 1 55.07 41.22 -34.25
C MET A 1 53.88 40.28 -34.37
N VAL A 2 53.01 40.16 -33.34
CA VAL A 2 51.78 39.34 -33.39
C VAL A 2 50.75 39.84 -34.40
N GLU A 3 50.51 41.17 -34.49
CA GLU A 3 49.60 41.75 -35.51
C GLU A 3 50.05 41.52 -36.95
N ILE A 4 51.36 41.50 -37.20
CA ILE A 4 51.91 41.24 -38.56
C ILE A 4 51.68 39.78 -38.93
N ILE A 5 51.82 38.85 -37.96
CA ILE A 5 51.58 37.42 -38.17
C ILE A 5 50.09 37.15 -38.39
N LEU A 6 49.19 37.79 -37.61
CA LEU A 6 47.74 37.64 -37.78
C LEU A 6 47.25 38.21 -39.12
N ASN A 7 47.71 39.41 -39.52
CA ASN A 7 47.38 39.97 -40.84
C ASN A 7 47.96 39.17 -42.00
N PHE A 8 49.13 38.53 -41.82
CA PHE A 8 49.71 37.65 -42.83
C PHE A 8 48.92 36.34 -42.97
N ILE A 9 48.45 35.77 -41.86
CA ILE A 9 47.59 34.58 -41.85
C ILE A 9 46.22 34.92 -42.48
N GLU A 10 45.57 36.01 -42.07
CA GLU A 10 44.27 36.40 -42.64
C GLU A 10 44.36 36.64 -44.15
N ASN A 11 45.37 37.38 -44.64
CA ASN A 11 45.49 37.63 -46.08
C ASN A 11 45.94 36.39 -46.89
N LYS A 12 46.79 35.54 -46.33
CA LYS A 12 47.27 34.33 -47.02
C LYS A 12 46.19 33.25 -47.15
N TYR A 13 45.29 33.17 -46.16
CA TYR A 13 44.23 32.17 -46.13
C TYR A 13 42.84 32.74 -46.47
N GLU A 14 42.69 34.05 -46.70
CA GLU A 14 41.45 34.71 -47.14
C GLU A 14 40.80 34.03 -48.37
N PRO A 15 41.55 33.65 -49.43
CA PRO A 15 40.97 32.97 -50.60
C PRO A 15 40.46 31.57 -50.24
N ILE A 16 41.21 30.86 -49.38
CA ILE A 16 40.87 29.51 -48.92
C ILE A 16 39.65 29.56 -47.98
N MET A 17 39.58 30.55 -47.11
CA MET A 17 38.44 30.82 -46.23
C MET A 17 37.19 31.25 -47.00
N LYS A 18 37.31 31.97 -48.12
CA LYS A 18 36.18 32.28 -49.00
C LYS A 18 35.61 31.03 -49.69
N ILE A 19 36.47 30.09 -50.06
CA ILE A 19 36.07 28.81 -50.64
C ILE A 19 35.46 27.88 -49.58
N LEU A 20 36.01 27.87 -48.35
CA LEU A 20 35.55 27.01 -47.26
C LEU A 20 34.35 27.57 -46.48
N LYS A 21 34.11 28.89 -46.48
CA LYS A 21 32.96 29.53 -45.82
C LYS A 21 31.60 28.91 -46.16
N PRO A 22 31.24 28.68 -47.44
CA PRO A 22 29.98 28.02 -47.76
C PRO A 22 29.93 26.57 -47.24
N PHE A 23 31.05 25.85 -47.22
CA PHE A 23 31.12 24.50 -46.65
C PHE A 23 31.02 24.51 -45.12
N TYR A 24 31.63 25.48 -44.45
CA TYR A 24 31.54 25.65 -43.00
C TYR A 24 30.11 26.03 -42.59
N LEU A 25 29.47 26.91 -43.35
CA LEU A 25 28.06 27.26 -43.16
C LEU A 25 27.15 26.06 -43.42
N LEU A 26 27.43 25.25 -44.45
CA LEU A 26 26.73 23.98 -44.72
C LEU A 26 26.93 22.96 -43.61
N ILE A 27 28.12 22.85 -43.02
CA ILE A 27 28.40 21.97 -41.88
C ILE A 27 27.67 22.45 -40.63
N VAL A 28 27.69 23.75 -40.34
CA VAL A 28 26.96 24.32 -39.20
C VAL A 28 25.44 24.16 -39.39
N ILE A 29 24.92 24.40 -40.60
CA ILE A 29 23.50 24.17 -40.92
C ILE A 29 23.18 22.67 -40.83
N ALA A 30 24.06 21.77 -41.30
CA ALA A 30 23.85 20.33 -41.19
C ALA A 30 23.87 19.85 -39.73
N VAL A 31 24.74 20.40 -38.88
CA VAL A 31 24.78 20.12 -37.44
C VAL A 31 23.54 20.67 -36.73
N LEU A 32 23.07 21.87 -37.09
CA LEU A 32 21.81 22.43 -36.58
C LEU A 32 20.59 21.64 -37.06
N LEU A 33 20.57 21.17 -38.32
CA LEU A 33 19.52 20.30 -38.85
C LEU A 33 19.55 18.90 -38.23
N LEU A 34 20.72 18.37 -37.86
CA LEU A 34 20.86 17.13 -37.08
C LEU A 34 20.38 17.31 -35.63
N GLN A 35 20.49 18.50 -35.05
CA GLN A 35 19.92 18.85 -33.75
C GLN A 35 18.42 19.20 -33.81
N CYS A 36 17.92 19.61 -34.98
CA CYS A 36 16.51 19.85 -35.27
C CYS A 36 15.80 18.65 -35.91
N ALA A 37 16.50 17.53 -36.12
CA ALA A 37 15.81 16.27 -36.33
C ALA A 37 14.94 16.07 -35.09
N PRO A 38 13.61 15.88 -35.23
CA PRO A 38 12.81 15.52 -34.08
C PRO A 38 13.53 14.33 -33.47
N ASN A 39 13.94 14.48 -32.20
CA ASN A 39 14.33 13.33 -31.42
C ASN A 39 13.15 12.38 -31.63
N GLU A 40 13.36 11.27 -32.35
CA GLU A 40 12.41 10.18 -32.32
C GLU A 40 12.38 9.85 -30.84
N LYS A 41 11.42 10.46 -30.12
CA LYS A 41 10.98 9.97 -28.83
C LYS A 41 10.79 8.52 -29.15
N SER A 42 11.67 7.68 -28.58
CA SER A 42 11.48 6.25 -28.71
C SER A 42 10.02 6.05 -28.37
N ASP A 43 9.26 5.53 -29.33
CA ASP A 43 7.85 5.23 -29.18
C ASP A 43 7.76 4.02 -28.24
N ARG A 44 8.29 4.19 -27.02
CA ARG A 44 7.80 3.53 -25.84
C ARG A 44 6.51 4.27 -25.54
N THR A 45 5.47 3.96 -26.31
CA THR A 45 4.14 3.93 -25.72
C THR A 45 4.23 2.86 -24.63
N ASP A 46 4.72 3.26 -23.45
CA ASP A 46 4.70 2.43 -22.25
C ASP A 46 3.22 2.11 -22.02
N PRO A 47 2.80 0.84 -22.12
CA PRO A 47 1.38 0.50 -22.18
C PRO A 47 0.71 0.82 -20.84
N GLY A 48 0.12 2.01 -20.73
CA GLY A 48 -0.90 2.30 -19.73
C GLY A 48 -0.43 2.81 -18.37
N VAL A 49 0.79 3.35 -18.21
CA VAL A 49 1.10 4.14 -17.01
C VAL A 49 0.29 5.45 -17.05
N PRO A 50 -0.55 5.76 -16.05
CA PRO A 50 -1.34 6.98 -16.06
C PRO A 50 -0.46 8.22 -16.12
N GLU A 51 -0.77 9.16 -17.04
CA GLU A 51 0.06 10.36 -17.26
C GLU A 51 0.27 11.18 -15.98
N TRP A 52 -0.77 11.26 -15.14
CA TRP A 52 -0.74 11.96 -13.86
C TRP A 52 0.37 11.47 -12.91
N ALA A 53 0.79 10.20 -13.04
CA ALA A 53 1.81 9.62 -12.16
C ALA A 53 3.17 10.30 -12.34
N ASN A 54 3.46 10.87 -13.53
CA ASN A 54 4.69 11.62 -13.78
C ASN A 54 4.71 12.99 -13.09
N GLU A 55 3.54 13.50 -12.71
CA GLU A 55 3.34 14.81 -12.08
C GLU A 55 2.98 14.68 -10.59
N ALA A 56 3.01 13.46 -10.06
CA ALA A 56 2.59 13.17 -8.70
C ALA A 56 3.57 13.75 -7.66
N ILE A 57 3.03 14.53 -6.73
CA ILE A 57 3.69 14.96 -5.50
C ILE A 57 3.01 14.19 -4.36
N TRP A 58 3.74 13.20 -3.86
CA TRP A 58 3.22 12.20 -2.92
C TRP A 58 3.24 12.70 -1.47
N TYR A 59 2.23 12.31 -0.72
CA TYR A 59 2.21 12.36 0.74
C TYR A 59 1.71 11.04 1.29
N GLN A 60 2.53 10.39 2.13
CA GLN A 60 2.17 9.13 2.74
C GLN A 60 1.48 9.38 4.10
N ILE A 61 0.31 8.77 4.30
CA ILE A 61 -0.44 8.87 5.56
C ILE A 61 -0.47 7.51 6.24
N PHE A 62 0.12 7.46 7.44
CA PHE A 62 -0.08 6.38 8.39
C PHE A 62 -1.17 6.79 9.37
N VAL A 63 -2.42 6.42 9.10
CA VAL A 63 -3.63 6.98 9.75
C VAL A 63 -3.56 6.93 11.27
N GLU A 64 -3.19 5.78 11.83
CA GLU A 64 -3.08 5.55 13.28
C GLU A 64 -2.13 6.53 14.00
N ARG A 65 -1.22 7.18 13.25
CA ARG A 65 -0.23 8.14 13.75
C ARG A 65 -0.36 9.54 13.14
N PHE A 66 -1.35 9.78 12.30
CA PHE A 66 -1.49 11.06 11.62
C PHE A 66 -2.18 12.10 12.51
N ARG A 67 -3.41 11.81 12.94
CA ARG A 67 -4.17 12.64 13.88
C ARG A 67 -5.36 11.86 14.43
N ASN A 68 -5.60 11.96 15.74
CA ASN A 68 -6.85 11.52 16.37
C ASN A 68 -7.86 12.66 16.27
N GLY A 69 -8.89 12.46 15.45
CA GLY A 69 -9.99 13.39 15.25
C GLY A 69 -11.27 12.99 15.98
N ASP A 70 -11.41 11.72 16.36
CA ASP A 70 -12.55 11.19 17.07
C ASP A 70 -12.13 10.20 18.16
N THR A 71 -11.93 10.71 19.37
CA THR A 71 -11.54 9.87 20.52
C THR A 71 -12.59 8.82 20.91
N SER A 72 -13.82 8.88 20.37
CA SER A 72 -14.85 7.89 20.68
C SER A 72 -14.64 6.55 19.98
N ASN A 73 -13.80 6.52 18.93
CA ASN A 73 -13.44 5.31 18.20
C ASN A 73 -12.06 4.76 18.55
N ASP A 74 -11.37 5.34 19.55
CA ASP A 74 -10.04 4.90 19.98
C ASP A 74 -9.98 3.37 20.19
N PRO A 75 -8.91 2.69 19.75
CA PRO A 75 -8.75 1.26 19.94
C PRO A 75 -8.86 0.86 21.41
N VAL A 76 -9.55 -0.26 21.66
CA VAL A 76 -9.63 -0.92 22.98
C VAL A 76 -8.76 -2.16 23.01
N TYR A 77 -8.46 -2.69 24.19
CA TYR A 77 -7.58 -3.86 24.33
C TYR A 77 -8.09 -5.07 23.52
N GLU A 78 -9.40 -5.30 23.52
CA GLU A 78 -10.05 -6.38 22.79
C GLU A 78 -9.82 -6.27 21.27
N SER A 79 -9.68 -5.05 20.75
CA SER A 79 -9.49 -4.80 19.32
C SER A 79 -8.09 -5.16 18.81
N ILE A 80 -7.09 -5.19 19.71
CA ILE A 80 -5.69 -5.48 19.35
C ILE A 80 -5.29 -6.93 19.61
N GLN A 81 -6.25 -7.81 19.95
CA GLN A 81 -5.96 -9.22 20.19
C GLN A 81 -5.71 -9.98 18.89
N GLY A 82 -4.81 -10.97 18.95
CA GLY A 82 -4.46 -11.79 17.79
C GLY A 82 -3.40 -11.19 16.88
N THR A 83 -2.74 -10.10 17.31
CA THR A 83 -1.48 -9.61 16.73
C THR A 83 -0.34 -9.77 17.74
N PHE A 84 0.90 -9.69 17.26
CA PHE A 84 2.08 -9.52 18.10
C PHE A 84 1.86 -8.42 19.15
N PRO A 85 2.18 -8.64 20.44
CA PRO A 85 3.05 -9.71 20.96
C PRO A 85 2.41 -11.03 21.39
N HIS A 86 1.12 -11.26 21.15
CA HIS A 86 0.42 -12.50 21.55
C HIS A 86 0.50 -12.83 23.06
N GLU A 87 0.64 -11.80 23.89
CA GLU A 87 0.61 -11.91 25.35
C GLU A 87 -0.48 -11.01 25.93
N GLU A 88 -0.98 -11.38 27.11
CA GLU A 88 -1.92 -10.53 27.81
C GLU A 88 -1.23 -9.26 28.30
N ILE A 89 -1.90 -8.11 28.12
CA ILE A 89 -1.35 -6.81 28.50
C ILE A 89 -2.22 -6.17 29.57
N ASP A 90 -1.72 -6.15 30.80
CA ASP A 90 -2.47 -5.63 31.94
C ASP A 90 -2.65 -4.12 31.86
N ASN A 91 -3.89 -3.66 32.05
CA ASN A 91 -4.27 -2.25 32.06
C ASN A 91 -3.86 -1.50 30.78
N TRP A 92 -3.91 -2.18 29.64
CA TRP A 92 -3.63 -1.57 28.34
C TRP A 92 -4.59 -0.40 28.09
N THR A 93 -4.04 0.72 27.62
CA THR A 93 -4.76 1.95 27.28
C THR A 93 -4.06 2.64 26.12
N THR A 94 -4.79 3.50 25.39
CA THR A 94 -4.19 4.32 24.34
C THR A 94 -3.14 5.27 24.91
N THR A 95 -2.09 5.51 24.12
CA THR A 95 -0.97 6.37 24.44
C THR A 95 -1.32 7.82 24.12
N PRO A 96 -1.16 8.77 25.06
CA PRO A 96 -1.40 10.17 24.77
C PRO A 96 -0.52 10.69 23.62
N TRP A 97 -1.05 11.55 22.77
CA TRP A 97 -0.29 12.17 21.67
C TRP A 97 0.95 12.96 22.11
N THR A 98 0.91 13.50 23.33
CA THR A 98 2.05 14.21 23.93
C THR A 98 3.05 13.30 24.63
N HIS A 99 2.86 11.98 24.56
CA HIS A 99 3.75 11.00 25.18
C HIS A 99 5.12 11.04 24.52
N GLN A 100 6.17 10.96 25.34
CA GLN A 100 7.53 10.99 24.85
C GLN A 100 7.83 9.72 24.06
N TRP A 101 8.23 9.85 22.80
CA TRP A 101 8.39 8.73 21.87
C TRP A 101 9.28 7.60 22.42
N GLY A 102 10.39 7.96 23.09
CA GLY A 102 11.35 7.01 23.67
C GLY A 102 10.97 6.47 25.05
N LYS A 103 9.83 6.89 25.63
CA LYS A 103 9.36 6.42 26.93
C LYS A 103 8.35 5.30 26.72
N LEU A 104 8.48 4.23 27.48
CA LEU A 104 7.51 3.14 27.51
C LEU A 104 6.22 3.59 28.22
N ASP A 105 5.09 3.06 27.76
CA ASP A 105 3.81 3.20 28.44
C ASP A 105 3.82 2.43 29.77
N SER A 106 2.98 2.81 30.73
CA SER A 106 2.97 2.16 32.05
C SER A 106 2.58 0.68 31.96
N TRP A 107 1.67 0.34 31.04
CA TRP A 107 1.23 -1.03 30.79
C TRP A 107 2.32 -1.91 30.16
N ALA A 108 3.38 -1.32 29.57
CA ALA A 108 4.48 -2.07 28.96
C ALA A 108 5.27 -2.91 29.97
N ASN A 109 5.17 -2.61 31.27
CA ASN A 109 5.82 -3.38 32.33
C ASN A 109 5.17 -4.75 32.58
N SER A 110 3.96 -4.98 32.05
CA SER A 110 3.28 -6.29 32.13
C SER A 110 3.80 -7.28 31.09
N LEU A 111 4.47 -6.80 30.05
CA LEU A 111 4.99 -7.61 28.94
C LEU A 111 6.23 -8.39 29.38
N SER A 112 6.39 -9.59 28.83
CA SER A 112 7.62 -10.37 28.99
C SER A 112 8.87 -9.64 28.48
N ASN A 113 8.70 -8.84 27.43
CA ASN A 113 9.71 -7.91 26.92
C ASN A 113 9.09 -6.52 26.71
N PRO A 114 9.47 -5.50 27.50
CA PRO A 114 8.88 -4.17 27.39
C PRO A 114 9.04 -3.50 26.01
N LEU A 115 10.01 -3.92 25.19
CA LEU A 115 10.16 -3.40 23.81
C LEU A 115 9.04 -3.85 22.88
N HIS A 116 8.32 -4.92 23.21
CA HIS A 116 7.15 -5.35 22.45
C HIS A 116 6.01 -4.32 22.48
N ALA A 117 6.03 -3.40 23.45
CA ALA A 117 5.06 -2.30 23.54
C ALA A 117 5.02 -1.43 22.28
N ILE A 118 6.08 -1.38 21.48
CA ILE A 118 6.11 -0.63 20.21
C ILE A 118 4.99 -1.10 19.26
N ASN A 119 4.67 -2.39 19.25
CA ASN A 119 3.62 -2.98 18.41
C ASN A 119 2.23 -2.95 19.06
N ALA A 120 2.17 -2.88 20.39
CA ALA A 120 0.90 -2.75 21.11
C ALA A 120 0.46 -1.28 21.29
N ARG A 121 1.35 -0.32 21.03
CA ARG A 121 1.07 1.11 21.19
C ARG A 121 0.01 1.58 20.19
N ARG A 122 -0.97 2.36 20.67
CA ARG A 122 -1.98 3.03 19.85
C ARG A 122 -2.13 4.49 20.30
N TYR A 123 -2.23 5.41 19.37
CA TYR A 123 -2.50 6.84 19.59
C TYR A 123 -3.93 7.23 19.14
N GLY A 124 -4.64 6.32 18.47
CA GLY A 124 -6.04 6.54 18.05
C GLY A 124 -6.15 7.46 16.83
N GLY A 125 -5.14 7.49 15.96
CA GLY A 125 -5.29 8.23 14.70
C GLY A 125 -6.35 7.59 13.81
N ASP A 126 -7.16 8.42 13.15
CA ASP A 126 -8.39 7.99 12.47
C ASP A 126 -8.68 8.83 11.19
N LEU A 127 -9.72 8.47 10.43
CA LEU A 127 -10.08 9.18 9.20
C LEU A 127 -10.73 10.55 9.44
N GLN A 128 -11.37 10.78 10.59
CA GLN A 128 -11.83 12.11 10.96
C GLN A 128 -10.63 13.06 11.15
N GLY A 129 -9.53 12.55 11.69
CA GLY A 129 -8.26 13.25 11.80
C GLY A 129 -7.65 13.62 10.45
N VAL A 130 -7.87 12.78 9.43
CA VAL A 130 -7.49 13.10 8.04
C VAL A 130 -8.37 14.23 7.49
N LEU A 131 -9.69 14.14 7.64
CA LEU A 131 -10.64 15.19 7.23
C LEU A 131 -10.31 16.54 7.86
N ASP A 132 -10.01 16.55 9.17
CA ASP A 132 -9.65 17.75 9.93
C ASP A 132 -8.33 18.40 9.47
N LYS A 133 -7.56 17.72 8.62
CA LYS A 133 -6.25 18.17 8.10
C LYS A 133 -6.21 18.33 6.58
N MET A 134 -7.35 18.28 5.90
CA MET A 134 -7.43 18.50 4.45
C MET A 134 -6.78 19.82 4.02
N ASP A 135 -7.07 20.93 4.72
CA ASP A 135 -6.49 22.23 4.40
C ASP A 135 -4.97 22.28 4.59
N TYR A 136 -4.43 21.53 5.57
CA TYR A 136 -2.99 21.39 5.75
C TYR A 136 -2.36 20.62 4.60
N ILE A 137 -2.98 19.52 4.19
CA ILE A 137 -2.51 18.69 3.07
C ILE A 137 -2.54 19.51 1.77
N GLU A 138 -3.63 20.22 1.50
CA GLU A 138 -3.77 21.09 0.34
C GLU A 138 -2.73 22.22 0.35
N ALA A 139 -2.50 22.87 1.50
CA ALA A 139 -1.51 23.93 1.63
C ALA A 139 -0.06 23.46 1.40
N LEU A 140 0.24 22.17 1.63
CA LEU A 140 1.53 21.59 1.26
C LEU A 140 1.74 21.50 -0.27
N GLY A 141 0.67 21.54 -1.06
CA GLY A 141 0.72 21.43 -2.51
C GLY A 141 0.89 20.01 -3.02
N VAL A 142 0.59 18.99 -2.20
CA VAL A 142 0.61 17.58 -2.63
C VAL A 142 -0.64 17.29 -3.46
N ASN A 143 -0.52 16.41 -4.46
CA ASN A 143 -1.63 16.07 -5.36
C ASN A 143 -1.93 14.56 -5.38
N THR A 144 -1.22 13.78 -4.57
CA THR A 144 -1.40 12.34 -4.45
C THR A 144 -1.16 11.88 -3.02
N ILE A 145 -2.13 11.18 -2.43
CA ILE A 145 -2.03 10.52 -1.13
C ILE A 145 -1.78 9.03 -1.33
N TYR A 146 -0.82 8.51 -0.61
CA TYR A 146 -0.65 7.07 -0.41
C TYR A 146 -0.98 6.74 1.05
N PHE A 147 -2.02 5.96 1.27
CA PHE A 147 -2.33 5.45 2.59
C PHE A 147 -1.55 4.16 2.84
N ASN A 148 -0.97 4.02 4.03
CA ASN A 148 -0.70 2.69 4.57
C ASN A 148 -2.00 1.87 4.71
N PRO A 149 -1.93 0.55 4.92
CA PRO A 149 -3.12 -0.29 4.88
C PRO A 149 -4.23 0.22 5.80
N LEU A 150 -5.44 0.31 5.25
CA LEU A 150 -6.63 0.81 5.95
C LEU A 150 -7.61 -0.28 6.32
N ASN A 151 -7.38 -1.51 5.84
CA ASN A 151 -8.27 -2.64 6.08
C ASN A 151 -8.40 -2.99 7.57
N ASP A 152 -9.53 -3.54 7.97
CA ASP A 152 -9.76 -4.01 9.34
C ASP A 152 -8.69 -5.04 9.76
N ALA A 153 -7.97 -4.73 10.84
CA ALA A 153 -6.86 -5.51 11.33
C ALA A 153 -6.51 -5.15 12.79
N PRO A 154 -6.08 -6.11 13.62
CA PRO A 154 -5.78 -5.87 15.03
C PRO A 154 -4.47 -5.09 15.24
N SER A 155 -3.49 -5.19 14.35
CA SER A 155 -2.26 -4.41 14.47
C SER A 155 -2.44 -2.91 14.18
N LEU A 156 -1.46 -2.11 14.58
CA LEU A 156 -1.42 -0.69 14.24
C LEU A 156 -1.12 -0.43 12.75
N HIS A 157 -0.41 -1.35 12.09
CA HIS A 157 0.08 -1.19 10.71
C HIS A 157 -0.81 -1.85 9.67
N LYS A 158 -1.69 -2.76 10.10
CA LYS A 158 -2.78 -3.35 9.32
C LYS A 158 -2.39 -4.26 8.14
N TYR A 159 -1.11 -4.54 7.95
CA TYR A 159 -0.60 -5.60 7.05
C TYR A 159 -1.09 -7.02 7.38
N ASP A 160 -1.56 -7.25 8.60
CA ASP A 160 -2.16 -8.50 9.11
C ASP A 160 -3.70 -8.47 8.98
N ALA A 161 -4.18 -8.20 7.77
CA ALA A 161 -5.61 -8.01 7.50
C ALA A 161 -6.49 -9.10 8.13
N ALA A 162 -7.55 -8.68 8.82
CA ALA A 162 -8.66 -9.52 9.26
C ALA A 162 -9.82 -9.48 8.25
N ASN A 163 -10.06 -8.32 7.63
CA ASN A 163 -11.00 -8.16 6.53
C ASN A 163 -10.47 -7.14 5.50
N TYR A 164 -10.30 -7.54 4.24
CA TYR A 164 -9.91 -6.60 3.16
C TYR A 164 -11.07 -5.75 2.62
N ARG A 165 -12.31 -6.21 2.80
CA ARG A 165 -13.50 -5.55 2.24
C ARG A 165 -14.02 -4.39 3.09
N HIS A 166 -13.44 -4.15 4.26
CA HIS A 166 -13.81 -3.05 5.14
C HIS A 166 -12.58 -2.28 5.60
N ILE A 167 -12.75 -0.96 5.72
CA ILE A 167 -11.86 -0.11 6.49
C ILE A 167 -11.93 -0.52 7.95
N ASP A 168 -10.81 -0.35 8.64
CA ASP A 168 -10.72 -0.65 10.06
C ASP A 168 -11.76 0.10 10.87
N ARG A 169 -12.48 -0.66 11.71
CA ARG A 169 -13.58 -0.16 12.52
C ARG A 169 -13.17 0.99 13.46
N HIS A 170 -11.90 1.05 13.87
CA HIS A 170 -11.35 2.13 14.71
C HIS A 170 -10.81 3.31 13.92
N PHE A 171 -10.88 3.28 12.58
CA PHE A 171 -10.69 4.45 11.74
C PHE A 171 -12.02 5.16 11.42
N GLY A 172 -13.16 4.55 11.78
CA GLY A 172 -14.51 5.06 11.58
C GLY A 172 -15.24 5.45 12.86
N PRO A 173 -16.43 6.05 12.76
CA PRO A 173 -17.13 6.64 13.91
C PRO A 173 -17.88 5.63 14.79
N THR A 174 -18.10 4.39 14.33
CA THR A 174 -19.01 3.44 14.98
C THR A 174 -18.45 2.02 15.05
N PRO A 175 -17.32 1.78 15.75
CA PRO A 175 -16.63 0.49 15.73
C PRO A 175 -17.51 -0.69 16.12
N ASP A 176 -18.31 -0.57 17.18
CA ASP A 176 -19.20 -1.65 17.64
C ASP A 176 -20.26 -2.00 16.59
N ARG A 177 -20.85 -0.99 15.95
CA ARG A 177 -21.85 -1.18 14.90
C ARG A 177 -21.23 -1.80 13.66
N ASP A 178 -20.00 -1.41 13.34
CA ASP A 178 -19.27 -1.93 12.19
C ASP A 178 -19.02 -3.45 12.38
N VAL A 179 -18.70 -3.89 13.60
CA VAL A 179 -18.62 -5.33 13.92
C VAL A 179 -19.93 -6.06 13.67
N GLU A 180 -21.05 -5.50 14.14
CA GLU A 180 -22.38 -6.12 13.95
C GLU A 180 -22.73 -6.27 12.46
N ILE A 181 -22.35 -5.29 11.63
CA ILE A 181 -22.56 -5.33 10.18
C ILE A 181 -21.69 -6.42 9.57
N MET A 182 -20.38 -6.42 9.85
CA MET A 182 -19.43 -7.40 9.30
C MET A 182 -19.83 -8.85 9.64
N GLN A 183 -20.44 -9.08 10.80
CA GLN A 183 -20.91 -10.41 11.24
C GLN A 183 -22.16 -10.93 10.50
N GLN A 184 -22.92 -10.06 9.84
CA GLN A 184 -24.12 -10.45 9.08
C GLN A 184 -23.80 -10.90 7.65
N GLU A 185 -22.57 -10.67 7.21
CA GLU A 185 -22.14 -10.95 5.84
C GLU A 185 -21.63 -12.37 5.69
N THR A 186 -21.63 -12.85 4.44
CA THR A 186 -20.83 -14.00 4.02
C THR A 186 -19.55 -13.46 3.37
N PRO A 187 -18.36 -13.61 4.00
CA PRO A 187 -17.16 -12.91 3.57
C PRO A 187 -16.71 -13.14 2.13
N ASP A 188 -17.00 -14.32 1.56
CA ASP A 188 -16.68 -14.67 0.18
C ASP A 188 -17.82 -14.40 -0.82
N ASP A 189 -18.94 -13.83 -0.37
CA ASP A 189 -20.08 -13.44 -1.22
C ASP A 189 -20.30 -11.91 -1.21
N PRO A 190 -19.86 -11.19 -2.26
CA PRO A 190 -20.00 -9.73 -2.34
C PRO A 190 -21.45 -9.23 -2.38
N ALA A 191 -22.43 -10.08 -2.70
CA ALA A 191 -23.84 -9.68 -2.67
C ALA A 191 -24.36 -9.45 -1.24
N THR A 192 -23.64 -9.95 -0.23
CA THR A 192 -24.00 -9.79 1.18
C THR A 192 -23.32 -8.59 1.85
N TRP A 193 -22.29 -8.01 1.20
CA TRP A 193 -21.48 -6.98 1.81
C TRP A 193 -22.22 -5.66 1.95
N GLN A 194 -22.04 -5.01 3.10
CA GLN A 194 -22.65 -3.74 3.44
C GLN A 194 -21.57 -2.69 3.68
N TRP A 195 -21.90 -1.41 3.52
CA TRP A 195 -21.00 -0.32 3.89
C TRP A 195 -21.08 -0.09 5.40
N THR A 196 -19.94 -0.13 6.08
CA THR A 196 -19.83 0.22 7.51
C THR A 196 -19.73 1.74 7.71
N GLY A 197 -19.74 2.19 8.96
CA GLY A 197 -19.45 3.58 9.30
C GLY A 197 -18.05 3.99 8.87
N ALA A 198 -17.04 3.14 9.14
CA ALA A 198 -15.67 3.36 8.68
C ALA A 198 -15.55 3.42 7.15
N ASP A 199 -16.20 2.50 6.44
CA ASP A 199 -16.17 2.51 4.97
C ASP A 199 -16.78 3.79 4.40
N SER A 200 -17.94 4.19 4.94
CA SER A 200 -18.66 5.40 4.51
C SER A 200 -17.84 6.66 4.76
N LEU A 201 -17.16 6.74 5.91
CA LEU A 201 -16.26 7.85 6.22
C LEU A 201 -15.07 7.90 5.27
N PHE A 202 -14.50 6.76 4.90
CA PHE A 202 -13.43 6.69 3.93
C PHE A 202 -13.87 7.16 2.53
N LEU A 203 -15.07 6.79 2.08
CA LEU A 203 -15.62 7.31 0.83
C LEU A 203 -15.76 8.84 0.85
N GLU A 204 -16.12 9.43 1.99
CA GLU A 204 -16.13 10.90 2.14
C GLU A 204 -14.71 11.48 2.11
N VAL A 205 -13.72 10.82 2.72
CA VAL A 205 -12.29 11.22 2.63
C VAL A 205 -11.82 11.25 1.18
N VAL A 206 -12.09 10.20 0.41
CA VAL A 206 -11.75 10.14 -1.03
C VAL A 206 -12.41 11.29 -1.78
N LYS A 207 -13.70 11.50 -1.57
CA LYS A 207 -14.46 12.59 -2.20
C LYS A 207 -13.90 13.98 -1.84
N GLU A 208 -13.48 14.20 -0.60
CA GLU A 208 -12.88 15.47 -0.16
C GLU A 208 -11.48 15.70 -0.76
N PHE A 209 -10.69 14.63 -0.97
CA PHE A 209 -9.45 14.72 -1.73
C PHE A 209 -9.70 15.02 -3.21
N HIS A 210 -10.66 14.34 -3.85
CA HIS A 210 -10.97 14.55 -5.26
C HIS A 210 -11.46 15.97 -5.53
N LYS A 211 -12.25 16.58 -4.62
CA LYS A 211 -12.61 18.01 -4.67
C LYS A 211 -11.41 18.96 -4.73
N ARG A 212 -10.26 18.53 -4.20
CA ARG A 212 -8.99 19.26 -4.16
C ARG A 212 -8.03 18.84 -5.28
N ASN A 213 -8.49 18.02 -6.24
CA ASN A 213 -7.66 17.38 -7.27
C ASN A 213 -6.52 16.52 -6.72
N ILE A 214 -6.73 15.94 -5.54
CA ILE A 214 -5.80 15.03 -4.88
C ILE A 214 -6.26 13.60 -5.13
N ARG A 215 -5.37 12.76 -5.66
CA ARG A 215 -5.62 11.34 -5.89
C ARG A 215 -5.35 10.52 -4.65
N VAL A 216 -6.03 9.37 -4.52
CA VAL A 216 -5.85 8.45 -3.40
C VAL A 216 -5.35 7.10 -3.90
N VAL A 217 -4.27 6.61 -3.29
CA VAL A 217 -3.71 5.29 -3.53
C VAL A 217 -3.82 4.48 -2.24
N LEU A 218 -4.42 3.29 -2.35
CA LEU A 218 -4.61 2.35 -1.26
C LEU A 218 -3.50 1.29 -1.24
N ASP A 219 -3.14 0.87 -0.03
CA ASP A 219 -2.23 -0.25 0.21
C ASP A 219 -3.03 -1.51 0.54
N TYR A 220 -2.67 -2.61 -0.12
CA TYR A 220 -3.17 -3.94 0.15
C TYR A 220 -2.04 -4.97 0.10
N SER A 221 -1.95 -5.79 1.15
CA SER A 221 -1.04 -6.94 1.17
C SER A 221 -1.66 -8.14 0.46
N TRP A 222 -1.48 -8.24 -0.85
CA TRP A 222 -1.86 -9.44 -1.64
C TRP A 222 -0.84 -10.59 -1.57
N ASN A 223 -0.04 -10.63 -0.50
CA ASN A 223 0.91 -11.70 -0.22
C ASN A 223 0.42 -12.63 0.88
N HIS A 224 -0.17 -12.07 1.93
CA HIS A 224 -0.48 -12.75 3.18
C HIS A 224 -1.65 -12.04 3.86
N THR A 225 -2.32 -12.74 4.77
CA THR A 225 -3.30 -12.15 5.68
C THR A 225 -2.74 -12.07 7.10
N GLY A 226 -3.53 -11.61 8.08
CA GLY A 226 -3.26 -11.93 9.48
C GLY A 226 -3.86 -13.27 9.89
N MET A 227 -3.47 -13.78 11.05
CA MET A 227 -4.11 -14.95 11.68
C MET A 227 -5.60 -14.72 11.98
N ASN A 228 -6.00 -13.46 12.12
CA ASN A 228 -7.39 -13.10 12.39
C ASN A 228 -8.31 -13.12 11.16
N PHE A 229 -7.75 -13.34 9.97
CA PHE A 229 -8.52 -13.38 8.73
C PHE A 229 -9.54 -14.51 8.74
N TRP A 230 -10.77 -14.21 8.36
CA TRP A 230 -11.92 -15.12 8.46
C TRP A 230 -11.69 -16.45 7.70
N ALA A 231 -11.02 -16.41 6.53
CA ALA A 231 -10.71 -17.63 5.77
C ALA A 231 -9.67 -18.48 6.50
N PHE A 232 -8.62 -17.84 7.04
CA PHE A 232 -7.57 -18.54 7.78
C PHE A 232 -8.10 -19.16 9.07
N LYS A 233 -9.00 -18.47 9.80
CA LYS A 233 -9.69 -19.04 10.97
C LYS A 233 -10.52 -20.28 10.62
N ASP A 234 -11.15 -20.29 9.45
CA ASP A 234 -11.88 -21.46 8.97
C ASP A 234 -10.93 -22.62 8.64
N VAL A 235 -9.78 -22.36 8.02
CA VAL A 235 -8.72 -23.37 7.80
C VAL A 235 -8.19 -23.92 9.12
N MET A 236 -7.88 -23.07 10.10
CA MET A 236 -7.44 -23.51 11.43
C MET A 236 -8.48 -24.40 12.14
N LYS A 237 -9.77 -24.18 11.88
CA LYS A 237 -10.86 -24.92 12.52
C LYS A 237 -11.20 -26.23 11.81
N ASN A 238 -11.22 -26.21 10.47
CA ASN A 238 -11.75 -27.30 9.66
C ASN A 238 -10.64 -28.11 8.95
N GLY A 239 -9.40 -27.65 9.00
CA GLY A 239 -8.25 -28.28 8.36
C GLY A 239 -8.46 -28.47 6.87
N GLU A 240 -8.14 -29.67 6.37
CA GLU A 240 -8.31 -30.09 4.97
C GLU A 240 -9.75 -29.96 4.46
N ASN A 241 -10.75 -29.93 5.36
CA ASN A 241 -12.16 -29.82 5.00
C ASN A 241 -12.60 -28.35 4.79
N SER A 242 -11.74 -27.38 5.08
CA SER A 242 -12.05 -25.97 4.80
C SER A 242 -12.14 -25.73 3.29
N LYS A 243 -13.18 -25.02 2.86
CA LYS A 243 -13.29 -24.57 1.46
C LYS A 243 -12.26 -23.49 1.08
N TYR A 244 -11.46 -23.03 2.05
CA TYR A 244 -10.37 -22.06 1.86
C TYR A 244 -8.99 -22.68 2.09
N ALA A 245 -8.90 -24.00 2.27
CA ALA A 245 -7.63 -24.68 2.52
C ALA A 245 -6.61 -24.45 1.38
N ASP A 246 -7.07 -24.33 0.14
CA ASP A 246 -6.25 -24.07 -1.04
C ASP A 246 -5.81 -22.60 -1.18
N TRP A 247 -6.31 -21.68 -0.35
CA TRP A 247 -5.91 -20.27 -0.39
C TRP A 247 -4.49 -20.07 0.16
N TYR A 248 -4.04 -20.96 1.05
CA TYR A 248 -2.82 -20.78 1.84
C TYR A 248 -1.77 -21.85 1.53
N GLU A 249 -0.50 -21.49 1.71
CA GLU A 249 0.62 -22.43 1.62
C GLU A 249 0.73 -23.23 2.92
N ILE A 250 -0.11 -24.27 3.04
CA ILE A 250 -0.13 -25.18 4.19
C ILE A 250 0.88 -26.32 3.97
N GLU A 251 1.75 -26.54 4.95
CA GLU A 251 2.78 -27.59 4.93
C GLU A 251 2.27 -28.89 5.55
N SER A 252 1.49 -28.79 6.62
CA SER A 252 0.80 -29.92 7.26
C SER A 252 -0.45 -29.46 8.01
N PHE A 253 -1.49 -30.31 8.00
CA PHE A 253 -2.69 -30.13 8.82
C PHE A 253 -2.56 -30.85 10.16
N ASP A 254 -3.25 -30.33 11.16
CA ASP A 254 -3.36 -30.94 12.50
C ASP A 254 -4.16 -32.25 12.44
N ASP A 255 -3.68 -33.31 13.10
CA ASP A 255 -4.49 -34.51 13.36
C ASP A 255 -5.14 -34.38 14.74
N PRO A 256 -6.46 -34.15 14.84
CA PRO A 256 -7.12 -33.97 16.14
C PRO A 256 -7.07 -35.21 17.04
N ALA A 257 -6.60 -36.37 16.54
CA ALA A 257 -6.38 -37.57 17.33
C ALA A 257 -5.01 -37.58 18.05
N THR A 258 -4.07 -36.71 17.68
CA THR A 258 -2.77 -36.58 18.33
C THR A 258 -2.85 -35.57 19.47
N LYS A 259 -1.78 -35.52 20.27
CA LYS A 259 -1.69 -34.61 21.43
C LYS A 259 -1.06 -33.26 21.04
N GLU A 260 -0.17 -33.28 20.06
CA GLU A 260 0.62 -32.12 19.67
C GLU A 260 -0.04 -31.52 18.43
N ASN A 261 -0.01 -30.20 18.28
CA ASN A 261 -0.58 -29.55 17.10
C ASN A 261 0.42 -29.64 15.93
N GLU A 262 0.06 -30.35 14.85
CA GLU A 262 0.90 -30.48 13.65
C GLU A 262 0.58 -29.46 12.54
N PHE A 263 -0.28 -28.48 12.81
CA PHE A 263 -0.60 -27.45 11.84
C PHE A 263 0.61 -26.55 11.55
N HIS A 264 1.19 -26.72 10.37
CA HIS A 264 2.31 -25.93 9.88
C HIS A 264 1.98 -25.32 8.52
N TYR A 265 2.38 -24.08 8.33
CA TYR A 265 2.12 -23.29 7.14
C TYR A 265 3.21 -22.25 6.96
N LYS A 266 3.34 -21.75 5.74
CA LYS A 266 4.33 -20.75 5.42
C LYS A 266 3.85 -19.35 5.80
N GLY A 267 4.65 -18.67 6.62
CA GLY A 267 4.47 -17.27 6.97
C GLY A 267 5.34 -16.33 6.14
N TRP A 268 4.93 -15.07 5.99
CA TRP A 268 5.70 -14.08 5.25
C TRP A 268 7.08 -13.86 5.87
N ALA A 269 8.14 -14.13 5.10
CA ALA A 269 9.51 -14.15 5.58
C ALA A 269 9.73 -15.05 6.83
N GLY A 270 8.90 -16.08 6.99
CA GLY A 270 8.92 -16.99 8.15
C GLY A 270 8.15 -16.48 9.37
N VAL A 271 7.46 -15.34 9.28
CA VAL A 271 6.63 -14.80 10.37
C VAL A 271 5.28 -15.52 10.39
N SER A 272 5.05 -16.33 11.42
CA SER A 272 3.83 -17.15 11.54
C SER A 272 2.55 -16.31 11.68
N GLU A 273 2.63 -15.06 12.15
CA GLU A 273 1.46 -14.18 12.22
C GLU A 273 0.85 -13.81 10.85
N LEU A 274 1.63 -14.01 9.78
CA LEU A 274 1.33 -13.54 8.43
C LEU A 274 1.25 -14.73 7.45
N PRO A 275 0.22 -15.59 7.54
CA PRO A 275 0.06 -16.74 6.66
C PRO A 275 0.04 -16.32 5.19
N GLU A 276 0.95 -16.90 4.40
CA GLU A 276 1.09 -16.59 2.98
C GLU A 276 0.01 -17.25 2.14
N PHE A 277 -0.48 -16.51 1.15
CA PHE A 277 -1.27 -17.10 0.09
C PHE A 277 -0.42 -18.08 -0.74
N LYS A 278 -1.06 -19.17 -1.16
CA LYS A 278 -0.45 -20.16 -2.04
C LYS A 278 -0.21 -19.58 -3.43
N ARG A 279 0.97 -19.87 -3.99
CA ARG A 279 1.41 -19.33 -5.28
C ARG A 279 1.81 -20.42 -6.25
N THR A 280 1.43 -20.25 -7.51
CA THR A 280 2.05 -20.97 -8.62
C THR A 280 3.25 -20.16 -9.11
N ILE A 281 4.47 -20.59 -8.79
CA ILE A 281 5.69 -19.95 -9.30
C ILE A 281 5.98 -20.50 -10.69
N THR A 282 6.14 -19.63 -11.68
CA THR A 282 6.63 -20.03 -13.00
C THR A 282 8.14 -20.28 -12.93
N ASN A 283 8.61 -21.38 -13.51
CA ASN A 283 10.03 -21.73 -13.57
C ASN A 283 10.83 -20.89 -14.59
N GLU A 284 10.29 -19.75 -15.01
CA GLU A 284 10.97 -18.86 -15.94
C GLU A 284 12.09 -18.13 -15.19
N LYS A 285 13.27 -18.07 -15.81
CA LYS A 285 14.38 -17.30 -15.25
C LYS A 285 13.91 -15.85 -15.10
N PRO A 286 14.16 -15.20 -13.95
CA PRO A 286 13.79 -13.80 -13.76
C PRO A 286 14.24 -12.99 -14.96
N LYS A 287 13.31 -12.27 -15.60
CA LYS A 287 13.61 -11.40 -16.75
C LYS A 287 14.63 -10.31 -16.40
N TYR A 288 14.84 -10.06 -15.11
CA TYR A 288 15.76 -9.05 -14.58
C TYR A 288 16.77 -9.65 -13.58
N PRO A 289 17.99 -9.10 -13.48
CA PRO A 289 19.06 -9.61 -12.60
C PRO A 289 18.71 -9.58 -11.10
N ILE A 290 17.64 -8.89 -10.73
CA ILE A 290 17.09 -8.79 -9.38
C ILE A 290 15.89 -9.74 -9.36
N GLY A 291 16.04 -10.87 -8.68
CA GLY A 291 15.20 -12.06 -8.81
C GLY A 291 13.75 -11.89 -8.34
N TYR A 292 12.91 -11.30 -9.18
CA TYR A 292 11.47 -11.45 -9.06
C TYR A 292 11.09 -12.84 -9.57
N LEU A 293 10.46 -13.63 -8.70
CA LEU A 293 9.81 -14.88 -9.12
C LEU A 293 8.55 -14.48 -9.87
N GLU A 294 8.50 -14.75 -11.17
CA GLU A 294 7.25 -14.65 -11.93
C GLU A 294 6.30 -15.76 -11.46
N GLY A 295 5.04 -15.44 -11.20
CA GLY A 295 4.08 -16.38 -10.63
C GLY A 295 2.68 -15.80 -10.56
N ASN A 296 1.75 -16.61 -10.07
CA ASN A 296 0.35 -16.25 -9.88
C ASN A 296 -0.17 -16.79 -8.54
N LEU A 297 -1.32 -16.30 -8.07
CA LEU A 297 -2.04 -16.92 -6.96
C LEU A 297 -2.68 -18.22 -7.45
N ASP A 298 -2.55 -19.29 -6.65
CA ASP A 298 -2.94 -20.65 -7.04
C ASP A 298 -4.47 -20.82 -7.07
N SER A 299 -5.16 -20.33 -6.04
CA SER A 299 -6.61 -20.49 -5.90
C SER A 299 -7.40 -19.48 -6.76
N GLU A 300 -8.31 -19.98 -7.60
CA GLU A 300 -9.26 -19.14 -8.34
C GLU A 300 -10.25 -18.42 -7.42
N ALA A 301 -10.69 -19.08 -6.34
CA ALA A 301 -11.60 -18.48 -5.37
C ALA A 301 -10.95 -17.29 -4.66
N LEU A 302 -9.66 -17.40 -4.29
CA LEU A 302 -8.89 -16.29 -3.73
C LEU A 302 -8.77 -15.13 -4.72
N LYS A 303 -8.41 -15.42 -5.98
CA LYS A 303 -8.30 -14.39 -7.02
C LYS A 303 -9.63 -13.65 -7.23
N GLN A 304 -10.73 -14.39 -7.29
CA GLN A 304 -12.05 -13.79 -7.40
C GLN A 304 -12.39 -12.92 -6.19
N HIS A 305 -12.05 -13.35 -4.98
CA HIS A 305 -12.23 -12.52 -3.78
C HIS A 305 -11.43 -11.21 -3.86
N ILE A 306 -10.16 -11.26 -4.28
CA ILE A 306 -9.33 -10.06 -4.46
C ILE A 306 -9.92 -9.12 -5.52
N PHE A 307 -10.44 -9.64 -6.64
CA PHE A 307 -11.10 -8.82 -7.64
C PHE A 307 -12.39 -8.19 -7.12
N ASN A 308 -13.20 -8.92 -6.35
CA ASN A 308 -14.41 -8.37 -5.73
C ASN A 308 -14.08 -7.23 -4.76
N VAL A 309 -13.03 -7.41 -3.93
CA VAL A 309 -12.56 -6.35 -3.03
C VAL A 309 -12.02 -5.16 -3.82
N SER A 310 -11.25 -5.40 -4.88
CA SER A 310 -10.71 -4.34 -5.73
C SER A 310 -11.84 -3.54 -6.39
N GLN A 311 -12.85 -4.21 -6.94
CA GLN A 311 -14.02 -3.56 -7.53
C GLN A 311 -14.78 -2.71 -6.51
N ARG A 312 -14.99 -3.22 -5.29
CA ARG A 312 -15.68 -2.47 -4.23
C ARG A 312 -15.04 -1.11 -3.96
N TRP A 313 -13.70 -1.05 -3.91
CA TRP A 313 -12.98 0.17 -3.55
C TRP A 313 -12.66 1.07 -4.72
N LEU A 314 -12.39 0.49 -5.89
CA LEU A 314 -12.07 1.24 -7.09
C LEU A 314 -13.32 1.75 -7.81
N ASP A 315 -14.46 1.06 -7.69
CA ASP A 315 -15.72 1.42 -8.36
C ASP A 315 -16.90 1.29 -7.36
N PRO A 316 -16.94 2.10 -6.29
CA PRO A 316 -17.92 1.97 -5.21
C PRO A 316 -19.37 2.27 -5.65
N ASN A 317 -19.56 2.96 -6.78
CA ASN A 317 -20.85 3.30 -7.37
C ASN A 317 -21.24 2.42 -8.57
N GLY A 318 -20.33 1.57 -9.06
CA GLY A 318 -20.60 0.59 -10.12
C GLY A 318 -20.76 1.22 -11.50
N ASP A 319 -20.18 2.40 -11.75
CA ASP A 319 -20.25 3.08 -13.04
C ASP A 319 -19.09 2.71 -13.99
N GLY A 320 -18.12 1.94 -13.50
CA GLY A 320 -16.96 1.49 -14.25
C GLY A 320 -15.86 2.55 -14.39
N ASP A 321 -15.96 3.68 -13.69
CA ASP A 321 -14.98 4.75 -13.66
C ASP A 321 -14.23 4.77 -12.30
N PRO A 322 -12.96 4.35 -12.26
CA PRO A 322 -12.20 4.32 -11.02
C PRO A 322 -11.53 5.65 -10.63
N SER A 323 -11.90 6.77 -11.28
CA SER A 323 -11.19 8.06 -11.17
C SER A 323 -11.71 9.06 -10.13
#